data_AF-A0A2G6AV42-F1
#
_entry.id   AF-A0A2G6AV42-F1
#
_cell.length_a   1.000
_cell.length_b   1.000
_cell.length_c   1.000
_cell.angle_alpha   90.00
_cell.angle_beta   90.00
_cell.angle_gamma   90.00
#
_symmetry.space_group_name_H-M   'P 1'
#
loop_
_entity.id
_entity.type
_entity.pdbx_description
1 polymer ?
#
loop_
_entity_poly.entity_id
_entity_poly.type
_entity_poly.pdbx_seq_one_letter_code
_entity_poly.pdbx_strand_id
1 'polypeptide(L)'
;MKEAWVLQLKPEIAIKEYEGKVMYLSHREPVDHLTDDLQRATRYKDKQTQIDLFKRHEEFMRDKYGEDPICNFGWTNISKNFDFVEVEVAEVD
;
A
#
# COMPACT_ATOMS: atom_id res chain seq x y z
N MET A 1 -12.95 -18.53 -4.98
CA MET A 1 -12.21 -17.26 -5.07
C MET A 1 -12.15 -16.66 -3.69
N LYS A 2 -11.03 -16.06 -3.29
CA LYS A 2 -10.92 -15.34 -2.01
C LYS A 2 -10.79 -13.86 -2.32
N GLU A 3 -11.56 -13.04 -1.61
CA GLU A 3 -11.42 -11.59 -1.65
C GLU A 3 -10.12 -11.18 -0.97
N ALA A 4 -9.44 -10.22 -1.58
CA ALA A 4 -8.27 -9.57 -1.01
C ALA A 4 -8.30 -8.09 -1.36
N TRP A 5 -7.45 -7.33 -0.67
CA TRP A 5 -7.27 -5.92 -0.90
C TRP A 5 -5.86 -5.64 -1.38
N VAL A 6 -5.71 -4.74 -2.35
CA VAL A 6 -4.43 -4.19 -2.77
C VAL A 6 -4.43 -2.69 -2.53
N LEU A 7 -3.25 -2.10 -2.40
CA LEU A 7 -3.09 -0.64 -2.36
C LEU A 7 -2.74 -0.16 -3.76
N GLN A 8 -3.69 0.48 -4.43
CA GLN A 8 -3.48 1.13 -5.72
C GLN A 8 -3.11 2.59 -5.50
N LEU A 9 -2.12 3.09 -6.21
CA LEU A 9 -1.74 4.49 -6.19
C LEU A 9 -2.92 5.33 -6.70
N LYS A 10 -3.24 6.41 -5.99
CA LYS A 10 -4.36 7.27 -6.37
C LYS A 10 -4.15 7.87 -7.76
N PRO A 11 -5.21 8.03 -8.57
CA PRO A 11 -5.08 8.52 -9.95
C PRO A 11 -4.33 9.85 -10.06
N GLU A 12 -4.55 10.79 -9.14
CA GLU A 12 -3.87 12.09 -9.14
C GLU A 12 -2.36 11.99 -8.93
N ILE A 13 -1.90 11.00 -8.15
CA ILE A 13 -0.47 10.76 -7.92
C ILE A 13 0.11 10.00 -9.13
N ALA A 14 -0.62 9.00 -9.64
CA ALA A 14 -0.23 8.25 -10.82
C ALA A 14 -0.08 9.11 -12.08
N ILE A 15 -0.98 10.07 -12.31
CA ILE A 15 -0.89 11.03 -13.43
C ILE A 15 0.37 11.88 -13.33
N LYS A 16 0.69 12.35 -12.12
CA LYS A 16 1.82 13.24 -11.88
C LYS A 16 3.18 12.54 -11.99
N GLU A 17 3.30 11.34 -11.45
CA GLU A 17 4.59 10.67 -11.25
C GLU A 17 4.82 9.48 -12.21
N TYR A 18 3.75 8.93 -12.81
CA TYR A 18 3.79 7.66 -13.58
C TYR A 18 2.99 7.72 -14.89
N GLU A 19 2.81 8.90 -15.49
CA GLU A 19 2.09 9.08 -16.77
C GLU A 19 0.65 8.52 -16.77
N GLY A 20 0.02 8.44 -15.59
CA GLY A 20 -1.33 7.91 -15.41
C GLY A 20 -1.41 6.38 -15.41
N LYS A 21 -0.26 5.67 -15.37
CA LYS A 21 -0.23 4.21 -15.26
C LYS A 21 -0.79 3.76 -13.91
N VAL A 22 -1.52 2.65 -13.93
CA VAL A 22 -1.99 2.01 -12.71
C VAL A 22 -0.79 1.38 -12.01
N MET A 23 -0.52 1.84 -10.78
CA MET A 23 0.57 1.35 -9.95
C MET A 23 0.00 0.80 -8.65
N TYR A 24 0.56 -0.31 -8.17
CA TYR A 24 0.19 -0.95 -6.92
C TYR A 24 1.38 -1.05 -5.97
N LEU A 25 1.13 -0.98 -4.67
CA LEU A 25 2.17 -1.22 -3.67
C LEU A 25 2.64 -2.68 -3.71
N SER A 26 3.94 -2.89 -3.83
CA SER A 26 4.59 -4.21 -3.78
C SER A 26 5.85 -4.20 -2.92
N HIS A 27 5.84 -5.00 -1.86
CA HIS A 27 7.04 -5.27 -1.04
C HIS A 27 8.12 -6.06 -1.78
N ARG A 28 7.80 -6.58 -2.98
CA ARG A 28 8.72 -7.35 -3.82
C ARG A 28 9.54 -6.47 -4.77
N GLU A 29 9.18 -5.20 -4.88
CA GLU A 29 9.90 -4.25 -5.71
C GLU A 29 10.96 -3.53 -4.86
N PRO A 30 12.25 -3.65 -5.22
CA PRO A 30 13.35 -3.10 -4.42
C PRO A 30 13.48 -1.58 -4.55
N VAL A 31 12.89 -1.00 -5.60
CA VAL A 31 12.90 0.43 -5.90
C VAL A 31 11.45 0.93 -5.84
N ASP A 32 11.21 1.98 -5.07
CA ASP A 32 9.93 2.68 -4.87
C ASP A 32 8.74 1.86 -4.34
N HIS A 33 8.88 0.53 -4.22
CA HIS A 33 7.85 -0.40 -3.74
C HIS A 33 6.56 -0.37 -4.58
N LEU A 34 6.67 -0.10 -5.89
CA LEU A 34 5.54 -0.01 -6.80
C LEU A 34 5.69 -0.96 -7.99
N THR A 35 4.57 -1.55 -8.43
CA THR A 35 4.49 -2.45 -9.58
C THR A 35 3.24 -2.14 -10.40
N ASP A 36 3.30 -2.28 -11.72
CA ASP A 36 2.12 -2.23 -12.61
C ASP A 36 1.46 -3.61 -12.79
N ASP A 37 2.11 -4.66 -12.29
CA ASP A 37 1.61 -6.04 -12.32
C ASP A 37 0.79 -6.36 -11.06
N LEU A 38 -0.52 -6.47 -11.22
CA LEU A 38 -1.44 -6.82 -10.13
C LEU A 38 -1.10 -8.15 -9.44
N GLN A 39 -0.51 -9.13 -10.16
CA GLN A 39 -0.12 -10.40 -9.55
C GLN A 39 1.07 -10.26 -8.59
N ARG A 40 1.86 -9.20 -8.75
CA ARG A 40 3.01 -8.87 -7.90
C ARG A 40 2.65 -7.88 -6.80
N ALA A 41 1.43 -7.32 -6.82
CA ALA A 41 0.94 -6.43 -5.77
C ALA A 41 0.88 -7.12 -4.40
N THR A 42 1.11 -6.34 -3.34
CA THR A 42 0.91 -6.81 -1.97
C THR A 42 -0.57 -7.00 -1.71
N ARG A 43 -0.98 -8.22 -1.34
CA ARG A 43 -2.36 -8.59 -1.06
C ARG A 43 -2.60 -8.63 0.44
N TYR A 44 -3.68 -7.99 0.88
CA TYR A 44 -4.12 -7.96 2.28
C TYR A 44 -5.45 -8.69 2.40
N LYS A 45 -5.52 -9.70 3.26
CA LYS A 45 -6.76 -10.47 3.48
C LYS A 45 -7.81 -9.71 4.28
N ASP A 46 -7.36 -8.84 5.17
CA ASP A 46 -8.20 -8.02 6.03
C ASP A 46 -7.72 -6.56 5.95
N LYS A 47 -8.56 -5.72 5.34
CA LYS A 47 -8.30 -4.29 5.17
C LYS A 47 -8.17 -3.57 6.52
N GLN A 48 -9.07 -3.83 7.48
CA GLN A 48 -9.11 -3.09 8.72
C GLN A 48 -7.91 -3.44 9.59
N THR A 49 -7.58 -4.73 9.68
CA THR A 49 -6.37 -5.19 10.38
C THR A 49 -5.13 -4.54 9.78
N GLN A 50 -5.03 -4.42 8.45
CA GLN A 50 -3.87 -3.78 7.82
C GLN A 50 -3.80 -2.28 8.10
N ILE A 51 -4.93 -1.56 8.10
CA ILE A 51 -4.99 -0.14 8.48
C ILE A 51 -4.47 0.06 9.91
N ASP A 52 -4.89 -0.79 10.84
CA ASP A 52 -4.47 -0.69 12.24
C ASP A 52 -2.97 -0.97 12.40
N LEU A 53 -2.40 -1.88 11.60
CA LEU A 53 -0.96 -2.11 11.56
C LEU A 53 -0.19 -0.89 11.04
N PHE A 54 -0.66 -0.21 10.00
CA PHE A 54 -0.01 1.01 9.51
C PHE A 54 -0.05 2.14 10.55
N LYS A 55 -1.15 2.28 11.29
CA LYS A 55 -1.26 3.27 12.38
C LYS A 55 -0.29 2.96 13.51
N ARG A 56 -0.26 1.70 13.98
CA ARG A 56 0.69 1.27 15.03
C ARG A 56 2.14 1.42 14.60
N HIS A 57 2.44 1.17 13.32
CA HIS A 57 3.78 1.39 12.79
C HIS A 57 4.15 2.88 12.82
N GLU A 58 3.24 3.76 12.43
CA GLU A 58 3.46 5.21 12.48
C GLU A 58 3.67 5.71 13.91
N GLU A 59 2.86 5.26 14.87
CA GLU A 59 3.02 5.55 16.30
C GLU A 59 4.38 5.09 16.82
N PHE A 60 4.76 3.85 16.52
CA PHE A 60 6.07 3.30 16.91
C PHE A 60 7.23 4.13 16.33
N MET A 61 7.12 4.56 15.07
CA MET A 61 8.14 5.40 14.45
C MET A 61 8.26 6.76 15.14
N ARG A 62 7.15 7.37 15.56
CA ARG A 62 7.14 8.63 16.29
C ARG A 62 7.78 8.48 17.67
N ASP A 63 7.41 7.43 18.39
CA ASP A 63 7.98 7.14 19.72
C ASP A 63 9.49 6.91 19.65
N LYS A 64 9.98 6.26 18.59
CA LYS A 64 11.38 5.89 18.46
C LYS A 64 12.27 6.99 17.89
N TYR A 65 11.76 7.80 16.97
CA TYR A 65 12.57 8.73 16.17
C TYR A 65 12.17 10.20 16.34
N GLY A 66 11.16 10.52 17.14
CA GLY A 66 10.70 11.89 17.42
C GLY A 66 9.41 12.25 16.67
N GLU A 67 8.98 13.50 16.80
CA GLU A 67 7.64 13.94 16.38
C GLU A 67 7.36 13.88 14.87
N ASP A 68 8.41 13.91 14.03
CA ASP A 68 8.30 13.93 12.56
C ASP A 68 9.21 12.89 11.87
N PRO A 69 8.94 11.59 12.05
CA PRO A 69 9.73 10.55 11.43
C PRO A 69 9.31 10.37 9.95
N ILE A 70 10.28 10.11 9.07
CA ILE A 70 9.97 9.63 7.72
C ILE A 70 9.35 8.24 7.83
N CYS A 71 8.03 8.15 7.64
CA CYS A 71 7.27 6.91 7.80
C CYS A 71 6.51 6.56 6.49
N ASN A 72 7.24 5.97 5.53
CA ASN A 72 6.68 5.62 4.22
C ASN A 72 5.50 4.64 4.32
N PHE A 73 5.54 3.73 5.29
CA PHE A 73 4.47 2.74 5.55
C PHE A 73 3.56 3.14 6.72
N GLY A 74 3.58 4.41 7.12
CA GLY A 74 2.64 4.96 8.11
C GLY A 74 1.27 5.21 7.50
N TRP A 75 0.22 5.17 8.31
CA TRP A 75 -1.15 5.33 7.83
C TRP A 75 -1.38 6.69 7.16
N THR A 76 -0.79 7.76 7.70
CA THR A 76 -0.87 9.10 7.10
C THR A 76 -0.31 9.10 5.67
N ASN A 77 0.84 8.47 5.43
CA ASN A 77 1.44 8.41 4.10
C ASN A 77 0.67 7.47 3.17
N ILE A 78 0.26 6.29 3.66
CA ILE A 78 -0.51 5.32 2.88
C ILE A 78 -1.86 5.92 2.44
N SER A 79 -2.66 6.45 3.37
CA SER A 79 -3.99 7.00 3.08
C SER A 79 -3.97 8.24 2.19
N LYS A 80 -2.86 9.00 2.21
CA LYS A 80 -2.65 10.14 1.30
C LYS A 80 -2.44 9.69 -0.13
N ASN A 81 -1.62 8.65 -0.37
CA ASN A 81 -1.13 8.31 -1.70
C ASN A 81 -1.84 7.11 -2.34
N PHE A 82 -2.52 6.26 -1.57
CA PHE A 82 -3.09 5.01 -2.04
C PHE A 82 -4.56 4.85 -1.66
N ASP A 83 -5.29 4.11 -2.49
CA ASP A 83 -6.62 3.58 -2.22
C ASP A 83 -6.56 2.07 -2.03
N PHE A 84 -7.35 1.56 -1.08
CA PHE A 84 -7.60 0.14 -0.96
C PHE A 84 -8.61 -0.31 -2.02
N VAL A 85 -8.18 -1.17 -2.93
CA VAL A 85 -9.00 -1.74 -4.01
C VAL A 85 -9.22 -3.22 -3.73
N GLU A 86 -10.47 -3.64 -3.79
CA GLU A 86 -10.88 -5.04 -3.62
C GLU A 86 -10.60 -5.82 -4.91
N VAL A 87 -10.06 -7.04 -4.76
CA VAL A 87 -9.70 -7.92 -5.87
C VAL A 87 -10.05 -9.37 -5.55
N GLU A 88 -10.40 -10.13 -6.58
CA GLU A 88 -10.62 -11.57 -6.48
C GLU A 88 -9.34 -12.34 -6.76
N VAL A 89 -9.02 -13.30 -5.89
CA VAL A 89 -7.86 -14.18 -6.05
C VAL A 89 -8.32 -15.61 -6.29
N ALA A 90 -7.88 -16.18 -7.41
CA ALA A 90 -7.95 -17.62 -7.65
C ALA A 90 -6.81 -18.33 -6.90
N GLU A 91 -7.12 -19.33 -6.08
CA GLU A 91 -6.09 -20.25 -5.57
C GLU A 91 -5.77 -21.21 -6.71
N VAL A 92 -4.48 -21.29 -7.06
CA VAL A 92 -3.98 -22.33 -7.96
C VAL A 92 -3.48 -23.43 -7.02
N ASP A 93 -4.17 -24.58 -7.04
CA ASP A 93 -3.78 -25.79 -6.29
C ASP A 93 -2.41 -26.33 -6.72
#